data_AF-A0A9P0GSY7-F1
#
_entry.id   AF-A0A9P0GSY7-F1
#
_cell.length_a   1.000
_cell.length_b   1.000
_cell.length_c   1.000
_cell.angle_alpha   90.00
_cell.angle_beta   90.00
_cell.angle_gamma   90.00
#
_symmetry.space_group_name_H-M   'P 1'
#
loop_
_entity.id
_entity.type
_entity.pdbx_description
1 polymer ?
#
loop_
_entity_poly.entity_id
_entity_poly.type
_entity_poly.pdbx_seq_one_letter_code
_entity_poly.pdbx_strand_id
1 'polypeptide(L)'
;MLKIISKLRISNTTFLRNFASFIEDGVTESHSSISSTSNGIRIMNNTSEETSLTERVKAPKKIELSEVSKYLRPGALSSMYINHSDTLQQLLKLGVKFYEIEKDPNAFKFILTLKFEEIMGHILFLKDIGIEPDTIGKIITKNPFLLREELNDLEVRINYLQYKKFTNEMVVRIIGNNAYWLTHSTQEIDERLGFFQHNFGLRGNQVRALATKCPKLITYSLDVVKEHIFMLKEEMGLTPVEIRKVILDKPKLLMCNRDKILKTFEYFHNIMKIPLERIIKEPYILTFRQSRLMERHLFLVKLDMAQYDPKKPNYVGLSTLVSGTDAYFSTEVAKSSVHLYNIFLKSL
;
A
#
# COMPACT_ATOMS: atom_id res chain seq x y z
N MET A 1 -6.10 -3.54 41.60
CA MET A 1 -6.19 -2.15 41.06
C MET A 1 -5.14 -1.17 41.63
N LEU A 2 -4.68 -1.28 42.89
CA LEU A 2 -3.70 -0.31 43.47
C LEU A 2 -2.20 -0.61 43.22
N LYS A 3 -1.83 -1.75 42.62
CA LYS A 3 -0.42 -2.11 42.30
C LYS A 3 0.04 -1.71 40.89
N ILE A 4 -0.86 -1.24 40.02
CA ILE A 4 -0.54 -0.85 38.63
C ILE A 4 -0.21 0.65 38.54
N ILE A 5 -0.80 1.47 39.42
CA ILE A 5 -0.64 2.93 39.40
C ILE A 5 0.75 3.38 39.91
N SER A 6 1.42 2.59 40.76
CA SER A 6 2.77 2.92 41.24
C SER A 6 3.91 2.58 40.27
N LYS A 7 3.66 1.71 39.27
CA LYS A 7 4.64 1.40 38.21
C LYS A 7 4.65 2.41 37.06
N LEU A 8 3.62 3.25 36.92
CA LEU A 8 3.52 4.25 35.85
C LEU A 8 4.28 5.56 36.15
N ARG A 9 4.62 5.84 37.42
CA ARG A 9 5.22 7.13 37.80
C ARG A 9 6.75 7.17 37.78
N ILE A 10 7.41 6.02 37.76
CA ILE A 10 8.89 5.89 37.72
C ILE A 10 9.39 5.71 36.27
N SER A 11 8.50 5.56 35.30
CA SER A 11 8.86 5.19 33.94
C SER A 11 9.33 6.35 33.06
N ASN A 12 8.86 7.59 33.25
CA ASN A 12 9.02 8.63 32.22
C ASN A 12 10.48 8.98 31.87
N THR A 13 11.43 8.98 32.82
CA THR A 13 12.84 9.33 32.56
C THR A 13 13.68 8.14 32.09
N THR A 14 13.44 6.93 32.60
CA THR A 14 14.08 5.71 32.11
C THR A 14 13.54 5.31 30.73
N PHE A 15 12.30 5.68 30.43
CA PHE A 15 11.58 5.32 29.20
C PHE A 15 11.93 6.20 28.00
N LEU A 16 12.18 7.51 28.17
CA LEU A 16 12.71 8.35 27.07
C LEU A 16 14.07 7.81 26.57
N ARG A 17 14.87 7.24 27.46
CA ARG A 17 16.11 6.51 27.11
C ARG A 17 15.83 5.20 26.34
N ASN A 18 14.77 4.48 26.70
CA ASN A 18 14.36 3.24 26.03
C ASN A 18 13.66 3.49 24.67
N PHE A 19 13.01 4.63 24.49
CA PHE A 19 12.46 5.04 23.19
C PHE A 19 13.55 5.53 22.25
N ALA A 20 14.57 6.24 22.74
CA ALA A 20 15.73 6.62 21.94
C ALA A 20 16.47 5.38 21.41
N SER A 21 16.74 4.38 22.26
CA SER A 21 17.32 3.10 21.84
C SER A 21 16.40 2.32 20.87
N PHE A 22 15.08 2.36 21.08
CA PHE A 22 14.10 1.78 20.14
C PHE A 22 14.13 2.38 18.74
N ILE A 23 14.42 3.68 18.61
CA ILE A 23 14.64 4.33 17.31
C ILE A 23 16.04 4.03 16.78
N GLU A 24 17.06 4.00 17.64
CA GLU A 24 18.46 3.75 17.24
C GLU A 24 18.69 2.34 16.69
N ASP A 25 18.03 1.32 17.25
CA ASP A 25 18.16 -0.08 16.79
C ASP A 25 17.57 -0.31 15.37
N GLY A 26 16.64 0.53 14.91
CA GLY A 26 16.05 0.46 13.57
C GLY A 26 16.76 1.31 12.50
N VAL A 27 17.65 2.23 12.90
CA VAL A 27 18.27 3.23 11.99
C VAL A 27 19.62 2.75 11.43
N THR A 28 20.19 1.65 11.94
CA THR A 28 21.57 1.25 11.61
C THR A 28 21.80 0.69 10.20
N GLU A 29 20.78 0.55 9.34
CA GLU A 29 20.96 -0.05 8.01
C GLU A 29 20.75 0.86 6.78
N SER A 30 20.50 2.16 6.90
CA SER A 30 20.37 2.96 5.65
C SER A 30 20.64 4.45 5.73
N HIS A 31 21.89 4.89 5.87
CA HIS A 31 22.28 6.21 5.33
C HIS A 31 23.74 6.27 4.85
N SER A 32 23.90 6.56 3.56
CA SER A 32 25.08 7.23 3.01
C SER A 32 24.66 8.56 2.36
N SER A 33 25.19 9.64 2.94
CA SER A 33 25.60 10.93 2.33
C SER A 33 24.58 11.80 1.59
N ILE A 34 24.48 13.08 1.99
CA ILE A 34 24.78 14.25 1.15
C ILE A 34 25.12 15.46 2.03
N SER A 35 26.12 16.19 1.57
CA SER A 35 26.86 17.30 2.17
C SER A 35 26.13 18.65 2.17
N SER A 36 26.51 19.44 3.16
CA SER A 36 26.23 20.87 3.38
C SER A 36 26.79 21.80 2.31
N THR A 37 26.05 22.86 1.98
CA THR A 37 26.61 24.15 1.55
C THR A 37 25.77 25.29 2.11
N SER A 38 26.41 26.11 2.93
CA SER A 38 26.00 27.42 3.43
C SER A 38 26.16 28.49 2.36
N ASN A 39 25.23 29.43 2.25
CA ASN A 39 25.51 30.76 1.70
C ASN A 39 24.63 31.80 2.39
N GLY A 40 25.29 32.80 2.99
CA GLY A 40 24.65 33.94 3.65
C GLY A 40 24.21 35.00 2.65
N ILE A 41 23.18 35.76 3.01
CA ILE A 41 22.87 37.05 2.40
C ILE A 41 22.60 38.08 3.49
N ARG A 42 23.23 39.23 3.24
CA ARG A 42 23.51 40.40 4.07
C ARG A 42 22.29 41.32 4.16
N ILE A 43 22.00 41.82 5.36
CA ILE A 43 20.97 42.84 5.63
C ILE A 43 21.51 44.21 5.21
N MET A 44 20.74 44.98 4.43
CA MET A 44 20.91 46.43 4.28
C MET A 44 19.59 47.13 4.62
N ASN A 45 19.73 48.12 5.51
CA ASN A 45 18.68 49.02 5.98
C ASN A 45 18.36 50.08 4.92
N ASN A 46 17.09 50.47 4.82
CA ASN A 46 16.67 51.81 4.39
C ASN A 46 15.40 52.24 5.15
N THR A 47 15.58 53.25 6.00
CA THR A 47 14.66 54.34 6.41
C THR A 47 14.07 55.06 5.18
N SER A 48 12.88 55.68 5.10
CA SER A 48 11.81 56.16 6.00
C SER A 48 10.54 56.37 5.15
N GLU A 49 9.35 56.40 5.75
CA GLU A 49 8.35 57.51 5.65
C GLU A 49 6.96 57.05 6.14
N GLU A 50 6.41 57.83 7.06
CA GLU A 50 5.09 57.67 7.69
C GLU A 50 3.97 58.04 6.72
N THR A 51 2.85 57.33 6.76
CA THR A 51 1.51 57.94 6.65
C THR A 51 0.49 57.05 7.34
N SER A 52 -0.26 57.68 8.25
CA SER A 52 -1.29 57.09 9.09
C SER A 52 -2.58 56.87 8.30
N LEU A 53 -3.10 55.64 8.32
CA LEU A 53 -4.52 55.38 8.07
C LEU A 53 -4.99 54.33 9.09
N THR A 54 -5.82 54.81 10.00
CA THR A 54 -6.56 54.07 11.03
C THR A 54 -7.61 53.18 10.38
N GLU A 55 -7.21 52.03 9.85
CA GLU A 55 -8.15 50.97 9.51
C GLU A 55 -8.38 50.07 10.73
N ARG A 56 -9.65 50.03 11.16
CA ARG A 56 -10.15 49.09 12.17
C ARG A 56 -9.74 47.67 11.77
N VAL A 57 -8.77 47.09 12.48
CA VAL A 57 -8.41 45.67 12.34
C VAL A 57 -9.63 44.83 12.70
N LYS A 58 -10.41 44.45 11.69
CA LYS A 58 -11.37 43.35 11.81
C LYS A 58 -10.58 42.14 12.27
N ALA A 59 -11.07 41.46 13.32
CA ALA A 59 -10.48 40.25 13.85
C ALA A 59 -10.06 39.31 12.70
N PRO A 60 -8.86 38.71 12.73
CA PRO A 60 -8.38 37.88 11.64
C PRO A 60 -9.42 36.78 11.36
N LYS A 61 -9.92 36.75 10.11
CA LYS A 61 -10.77 35.65 9.65
C LYS A 61 -10.02 34.36 9.95
N LYS A 62 -10.68 33.42 10.63
CA LYS A 62 -10.13 32.11 10.94
C LYS A 62 -9.97 31.36 9.61
N ILE A 63 -8.79 31.46 9.00
CA ILE A 63 -8.50 30.83 7.71
C ILE A 63 -8.54 29.31 7.94
N GLU A 64 -9.37 28.60 7.18
CA GLU A 64 -9.43 27.15 7.30
C GLU A 64 -8.17 26.50 6.73
N LEU A 65 -7.69 25.45 7.40
CA LEU A 65 -6.49 24.71 7.01
C LEU A 65 -6.58 24.15 5.58
N SER A 66 -7.80 23.85 5.14
CA SER A 66 -8.17 23.38 3.80
C SER A 66 -8.01 24.46 2.71
N GLU A 67 -8.08 25.74 3.06
CA GLU A 67 -7.90 26.85 2.11
C GLU A 67 -6.41 27.14 1.91
N VAL A 68 -5.62 27.06 2.97
CA VAL A 68 -4.16 27.29 2.94
C VAL A 68 -3.46 26.16 2.17
N SER A 69 -3.88 24.91 2.35
CA SER A 69 -3.25 23.75 1.71
C SER A 69 -3.33 23.76 0.18
N LYS A 70 -4.29 24.48 -0.42
CA LYS A 70 -4.47 24.57 -1.88
C LYS A 70 -3.31 25.30 -2.59
N TYR A 71 -2.61 26.17 -1.87
CA TYR A 71 -1.57 27.03 -2.43
C TYR A 71 -0.15 26.61 -2.03
N LEU A 72 -0.02 25.55 -1.25
CA LEU A 72 1.25 25.08 -0.70
C LEU A 72 1.73 23.80 -1.41
N ARG A 73 3.04 23.62 -1.46
CA ARG A 73 3.63 22.35 -1.92
C ARG A 73 3.29 21.23 -0.92
N PRO A 74 3.08 19.98 -1.37
CA PRO A 74 2.88 18.85 -0.46
C PRO A 74 3.99 18.76 0.59
N GLY A 75 3.61 18.61 1.87
CA GLY A 75 4.52 18.55 3.01
C GLY A 75 4.93 19.90 3.59
N ALA A 76 4.61 21.02 2.93
CA ALA A 76 4.98 22.36 3.44
C ALA A 76 4.29 22.66 4.76
N LEU A 77 3.01 22.31 4.87
CA LEU A 77 2.22 22.54 6.08
C LEU A 77 2.76 21.71 7.26
N SER A 78 3.07 20.44 7.03
CA SER A 78 3.66 19.53 8.00
C SER A 78 4.99 20.06 8.51
N SER A 79 5.85 20.53 7.60
CA SER A 79 7.17 21.05 7.99
C SER A 79 7.08 22.23 8.95
N MET A 80 6.03 23.05 8.86
CA MET A 80 5.77 24.15 9.77
C MET A 80 5.38 23.66 11.17
N TYR A 81 4.58 22.60 11.30
CA TYR A 81 4.11 22.11 12.59
C TYR A 81 5.06 21.12 13.27
N ILE A 82 5.77 20.29 12.49
CA ILE A 82 6.66 19.25 13.02
C ILE A 82 7.76 19.84 13.91
N ASN A 83 8.34 20.98 13.52
CA ASN A 83 9.43 21.60 14.29
C ASN A 83 9.00 22.07 15.69
N HIS A 84 7.70 22.21 15.94
CA HIS A 84 7.15 22.74 17.19
C HIS A 84 6.39 21.69 18.01
N SER A 85 6.33 20.43 17.56
CA SER A 85 5.62 19.36 18.26
C SER A 85 6.50 18.14 18.43
N ASP A 86 6.86 17.84 19.67
CA ASP A 86 7.63 16.65 20.02
C ASP A 86 6.94 15.37 19.53
N THR A 87 5.62 15.28 19.66
CA THR A 87 4.81 14.15 19.15
C THR A 87 5.05 13.93 17.66
N LEU A 88 4.99 15.00 16.86
CA LEU A 88 5.15 14.90 15.41
C LEU A 88 6.59 14.55 15.03
N GLN A 89 7.59 15.04 15.78
CA GLN A 89 8.99 14.64 15.59
C GLN A 89 9.21 13.15 15.90
N GLN A 90 8.58 12.63 16.96
CA GLN A 90 8.67 11.21 17.30
C GLN A 90 8.02 10.33 16.23
N LEU A 91 6.84 10.72 15.75
CA LEU A 91 6.18 10.06 14.63
C LEU A 91 7.01 10.15 13.33
N LEU A 92 7.69 11.27 13.08
CA LEU A 92 8.62 11.40 11.96
C LEU A 92 9.76 10.40 12.06
N LYS A 93 10.34 10.22 13.26
CA LYS A 93 11.40 9.21 13.52
C LYS A 93 10.91 7.78 13.30
N LEU A 94 9.62 7.50 13.51
CA LEU A 94 9.00 6.21 13.16
C LEU A 94 8.73 6.05 11.65
N GLY A 95 9.11 7.02 10.83
CA GLY A 95 8.91 6.95 9.37
C GLY A 95 7.50 7.35 8.92
N VAL A 96 6.73 8.06 9.76
CA VAL A 96 5.42 8.59 9.35
C VAL A 96 5.58 9.66 8.27
N LYS A 97 4.87 9.48 7.16
CA LYS A 97 4.95 10.36 5.99
C LYS A 97 3.81 11.37 6.01
N PHE A 98 4.01 12.47 6.73
CA PHE A 98 2.97 13.49 6.91
C PHE A 98 2.45 14.11 5.61
N TYR A 99 3.28 14.22 4.56
CA TYR A 99 2.84 14.69 3.24
C TYR A 99 1.76 13.79 2.60
N GLU A 100 1.65 12.52 2.99
CA GLU A 100 0.55 11.65 2.57
C GLU A 100 -0.72 11.91 3.39
N ILE A 101 -0.55 12.17 4.69
CA ILE A 101 -1.65 12.45 5.63
C ILE A 101 -2.31 13.80 5.32
N GLU A 102 -1.53 14.81 4.95
CA GLU A 102 -2.01 16.14 4.53
C GLU A 102 -3.05 16.11 3.42
N LYS A 103 -3.06 15.06 2.60
CA LYS A 103 -4.04 14.90 1.51
C LYS A 103 -5.47 14.75 2.03
N ASP A 104 -5.63 14.29 3.27
CA ASP A 104 -6.90 14.27 3.98
C ASP A 104 -6.86 15.33 5.11
N PRO A 105 -7.55 16.47 4.93
CA PRO A 105 -7.57 17.53 5.94
C PRO A 105 -8.07 17.07 7.31
N ASN A 106 -8.97 16.09 7.37
CA ASN A 106 -9.49 15.58 8.64
C ASN A 106 -8.45 14.72 9.36
N ALA A 107 -7.75 13.87 8.62
CA ALA A 107 -6.67 13.05 9.17
C ALA A 107 -5.49 13.93 9.63
N PHE A 108 -5.16 14.96 8.84
CA PHE A 108 -4.12 15.92 9.19
C PHE A 108 -4.50 16.77 10.41
N LYS A 109 -5.72 17.29 10.48
CA LYS A 109 -6.20 17.99 11.68
C LYS A 109 -6.15 17.08 12.91
N PHE A 110 -6.58 15.83 12.77
CA PHE A 110 -6.55 14.86 13.85
C PHE A 110 -5.12 14.61 14.35
N ILE A 111 -4.16 14.36 13.46
CA ILE A 111 -2.78 14.04 13.88
C ILE A 111 -2.09 15.21 14.58
N LEU A 112 -2.41 16.46 14.21
CA LEU A 112 -1.88 17.66 14.88
C LEU A 112 -2.42 17.83 16.31
N THR A 113 -3.56 17.22 16.64
CA THR A 113 -4.17 17.33 17.98
C THR A 113 -3.66 16.30 18.98
N LEU A 114 -2.93 15.29 18.53
CA LEU A 114 -2.51 14.16 19.36
C LEU A 114 -1.37 14.53 20.32
N LYS A 115 -1.46 13.99 21.53
CA LYS A 115 -0.36 14.04 22.50
C LYS A 115 0.46 12.75 22.47
N PHE A 116 1.74 12.85 22.78
CA PHE A 116 2.66 11.71 22.70
C PHE A 116 2.24 10.57 23.63
N GLU A 117 1.74 10.91 24.82
CA GLU A 117 1.30 9.94 25.83
C GLU A 117 0.10 9.10 25.35
N GLU A 118 -0.78 9.69 24.54
CA GLU A 118 -1.98 9.04 24.00
C GLU A 118 -1.63 8.05 22.87
N ILE A 119 -0.63 8.38 22.04
CA ILE A 119 -0.20 7.53 20.93
C ILE A 119 0.75 6.41 21.36
N MET A 120 1.45 6.57 22.48
CA MET A 120 2.46 5.62 22.95
C MET A 120 1.89 4.22 23.17
N GLY A 121 0.70 4.13 23.76
CA GLY A 121 0.02 2.84 23.98
C GLY A 121 -0.22 2.08 22.67
N HIS A 122 -0.58 2.78 21.59
CA HIS A 122 -0.81 2.19 20.28
C HIS A 122 0.48 1.70 19.63
N ILE A 123 1.57 2.47 19.75
CA ILE A 123 2.88 2.10 19.22
C ILE A 123 3.40 0.85 19.94
N LEU A 124 3.29 0.81 21.27
CA LEU A 124 3.68 -0.36 22.06
C LEU A 124 2.81 -1.58 21.72
N PHE A 125 1.49 -1.41 21.61
CA PHE A 125 0.59 -2.48 21.21
C PHE A 125 0.99 -3.10 19.85
N LEU A 126 1.27 -2.27 18.83
CA LEU A 126 1.70 -2.77 17.52
C LEU A 126 3.07 -3.46 17.59
N LYS A 127 3.97 -2.94 18.42
CA LYS A 127 5.27 -3.57 18.67
C LYS A 127 5.12 -4.93 19.37
N ASP A 128 4.24 -5.04 20.36
CA ASP A 128 4.00 -6.27 21.12
C ASP A 128 3.36 -7.37 20.26
N ILE A 129 2.59 -6.98 19.22
CA ILE A 129 2.15 -7.91 18.17
C ILE A 129 3.33 -8.45 17.34
N GLY A 130 4.46 -7.73 17.29
CA GLY A 130 5.64 -8.04 16.49
C GLY A 130 5.73 -7.24 15.19
N ILE A 131 5.14 -6.05 15.12
CA ILE A 131 5.22 -5.18 13.94
C ILE A 131 6.45 -4.27 14.08
N GLU A 132 7.30 -4.30 13.05
CA GLU A 132 8.51 -3.47 12.99
C GLU A 132 8.22 -1.96 12.98
N PRO A 133 9.09 -1.12 13.59
CA PRO A 133 8.89 0.33 13.72
C PRO A 133 8.56 1.03 12.39
N ASP A 134 9.31 0.74 11.32
CA ASP A 134 9.05 1.27 9.97
C ASP A 134 7.66 0.90 9.44
N THR A 135 7.18 -0.29 9.78
CA THR A 135 5.84 -0.74 9.39
C THR A 135 4.77 -0.05 10.22
N ILE A 136 5.00 0.22 11.50
CA ILE A 136 4.13 1.07 12.33
C ILE A 136 3.99 2.45 11.71
N GLY A 137 5.10 3.08 11.29
CA GLY A 137 5.07 4.36 10.58
C GLY A 137 4.23 4.33 9.31
N LYS A 138 4.34 3.26 8.51
CA LYS A 138 3.49 3.04 7.32
C LYS A 138 2.03 2.86 7.67
N ILE A 139 1.70 2.12 8.73
CA ILE A 139 0.33 1.93 9.20
C ILE A 139 -0.29 3.27 9.58
N ILE A 140 0.38 4.06 10.43
CA ILE A 140 -0.09 5.38 10.87
C ILE A 140 -0.20 6.33 9.66
N THR A 141 0.76 6.30 8.74
CA THR A 141 0.71 7.10 7.50
C THR A 141 -0.56 6.82 6.69
N LYS A 142 -0.93 5.53 6.55
CA LYS A 142 -2.10 5.14 5.76
C LYS A 142 -3.41 5.32 6.52
N ASN A 143 -3.42 5.03 7.82
CA ASN A 143 -4.61 5.11 8.64
C ASN A 143 -4.31 5.79 9.98
N PRO A 144 -4.21 7.14 10.01
CA PRO A 144 -3.99 7.88 11.25
C PRO A 144 -5.08 7.62 12.29
N PHE A 145 -6.32 7.40 11.85
CA PHE A 145 -7.47 7.19 12.72
C PHE A 145 -7.41 5.90 13.55
N LEU A 146 -6.50 4.97 13.24
CA LEU A 146 -6.20 3.85 14.13
C LEU A 146 -5.86 4.32 15.56
N LEU A 147 -5.19 5.48 15.69
CA LEU A 147 -4.80 6.07 16.98
C LEU A 147 -5.99 6.63 17.78
N ARG A 148 -7.20 6.61 17.21
CA ARG A 148 -8.44 6.98 17.89
C ARG A 148 -9.15 5.77 18.51
N GLU A 149 -8.85 4.57 18.04
CA GLU A 149 -9.50 3.36 18.52
C GLU A 149 -9.11 3.07 19.97
N GLU A 150 -10.00 2.44 20.73
CA GLU A 150 -9.69 2.01 22.09
C GLU A 150 -8.77 0.79 22.06
N LEU A 151 -7.68 0.80 22.84
CA LEU A 151 -6.68 -0.29 22.85
C LEU A 151 -7.30 -1.65 23.18
N ASN A 152 -8.30 -1.68 24.07
CA ASN A 152 -9.02 -2.91 24.41
C ASN A 152 -9.74 -3.51 23.19
N ASP A 153 -10.32 -2.67 22.33
CA ASP A 153 -11.00 -3.15 21.12
C ASP A 153 -10.00 -3.69 20.10
N LEU A 154 -8.83 -3.06 19.99
CA LEU A 154 -7.75 -3.56 19.15
C LEU A 154 -7.25 -4.93 19.63
N GLU A 155 -7.11 -5.11 20.93
CA GLU A 155 -6.73 -6.40 21.54
C GLU A 155 -7.79 -7.48 21.26
N VAL A 156 -9.08 -7.16 21.39
CA VAL A 156 -10.17 -8.08 21.03
C VAL A 156 -10.09 -8.50 19.55
N ARG A 157 -9.77 -7.57 18.65
CA ARG A 157 -9.62 -7.86 17.20
C ARG A 157 -8.43 -8.79 16.93
N ILE A 158 -7.33 -8.68 17.67
CA ILE A 158 -6.19 -9.61 17.58
C ILE A 158 -6.54 -10.98 18.16
N ASN A 159 -7.16 -11.02 19.34
CA ASN A 159 -7.57 -12.25 20.01
C ASN A 159 -8.54 -13.06 19.14
N TYR A 160 -9.43 -12.39 18.40
CA TYR A 160 -10.29 -13.01 17.41
C TYR A 160 -9.51 -13.74 16.30
N LEU A 161 -8.44 -13.15 15.75
CA LEU A 161 -7.61 -13.81 14.74
C LEU A 161 -6.93 -15.07 15.32
N GLN A 162 -6.41 -14.98 16.54
CA GLN A 162 -5.81 -16.13 17.23
C GLN A 162 -6.84 -17.24 17.49
N TYR A 163 -8.06 -16.87 17.91
CA TYR A 163 -9.18 -17.80 18.07
C TYR A 163 -9.50 -18.54 16.76
N LYS A 164 -9.50 -17.82 15.62
CA LYS A 164 -9.65 -18.38 14.27
C LYS A 164 -8.41 -19.11 13.74
N LYS A 165 -7.42 -19.36 14.60
CA LYS A 165 -6.19 -20.12 14.34
C LYS A 165 -5.26 -19.48 13.30
N PHE A 166 -5.26 -18.15 13.21
CA PHE A 166 -4.16 -17.44 12.56
C PHE A 166 -2.92 -17.51 13.45
N THR A 167 -1.77 -17.84 12.88
CA THR A 167 -0.50 -17.82 13.63
C THR A 167 -0.05 -16.37 13.83
N ASN A 168 0.86 -16.14 14.78
CA ASN A 168 1.36 -14.79 15.04
C ASN A 168 2.02 -14.17 13.79
N GLU A 169 2.75 -14.96 13.00
CA GLU A 169 3.37 -14.51 11.75
C GLU A 169 2.32 -14.09 10.72
N MET A 170 1.20 -14.82 10.65
CA MET A 170 0.07 -14.46 9.80
C MET A 170 -0.57 -13.15 10.27
N VAL A 171 -0.75 -12.96 11.57
CA VAL A 171 -1.31 -11.74 12.15
C VAL A 171 -0.41 -10.55 11.83
N VAL A 172 0.89 -10.61 12.16
CA VAL A 172 1.87 -9.56 11.83
C VAL A 172 1.80 -9.19 10.35
N ARG A 173 1.76 -10.20 9.47
CA ARG A 173 1.67 -9.97 8.03
C ARG A 173 0.35 -9.35 7.59
N ILE A 174 -0.77 -9.70 8.22
CA ILE A 174 -2.10 -9.14 7.93
C ILE A 174 -2.12 -7.65 8.30
N ILE A 175 -1.75 -7.32 9.53
CA ILE A 175 -1.80 -5.96 10.05
C ILE A 175 -0.78 -5.07 9.33
N GLY A 176 0.45 -5.57 9.12
CA GLY A 176 1.51 -4.83 8.42
C GLY A 176 1.20 -4.51 6.96
N ASN A 177 0.39 -5.34 6.28
CA ASN A 177 0.03 -5.12 4.87
C ASN A 177 -1.36 -4.48 4.67
N ASN A 178 -2.14 -4.27 5.74
CA ASN A 178 -3.42 -3.59 5.68
C ASN A 178 -3.68 -2.75 6.93
N ALA A 179 -3.31 -1.47 6.86
CA ALA A 179 -3.46 -0.50 7.94
C ALA A 179 -4.91 -0.27 8.41
N TYR A 180 -5.90 -0.65 7.60
CA TYR A 180 -7.32 -0.53 7.94
C TYR A 180 -7.92 -1.81 8.53
N TRP A 181 -7.16 -2.92 8.60
CA TRP A 181 -7.71 -4.16 9.14
C TRP A 181 -8.23 -3.98 10.56
N LEU A 182 -7.43 -3.33 11.40
CA LEU A 182 -7.76 -3.08 12.79
C LEU A 182 -8.81 -2.00 13.02
N THR A 183 -9.38 -1.36 11.99
CA THR A 183 -10.54 -0.47 12.16
C THR A 183 -11.87 -1.17 11.87
N HIS A 184 -11.84 -2.41 11.39
CA HIS A 184 -13.04 -3.23 11.20
C HIS A 184 -13.39 -4.00 12.46
N SER A 185 -14.68 -4.19 12.71
CA SER A 185 -15.15 -5.02 13.81
C SER A 185 -14.84 -6.50 13.55
N THR A 186 -14.76 -7.29 14.63
CA THR A 186 -14.58 -8.75 14.53
C THR A 186 -15.72 -9.41 13.77
N GLN A 187 -16.95 -8.93 13.93
CA GLN A 187 -18.12 -9.38 13.18
C GLN A 187 -17.96 -9.13 11.68
N GLU A 188 -17.58 -7.91 11.27
CA GLU A 188 -17.43 -7.59 9.85
C GLU A 188 -16.34 -8.46 9.20
N ILE A 189 -15.22 -8.67 9.90
CA ILE A 189 -14.16 -9.55 9.41
C ILE A 189 -14.64 -11.01 9.33
N ASP A 190 -15.39 -11.51 10.32
CA ASP A 190 -15.93 -12.87 10.29
C ASP A 190 -16.87 -13.10 9.10
N GLU A 191 -17.81 -12.17 8.88
CA GLU A 191 -18.73 -12.20 7.75
C GLU A 191 -17.98 -12.20 6.40
N ARG A 192 -16.95 -11.36 6.27
CA ARG A 192 -16.10 -11.28 5.07
C ARG A 192 -15.29 -12.56 4.86
N LEU A 193 -14.65 -13.10 5.89
CA LEU A 193 -13.93 -14.38 5.80
C LEU A 193 -14.89 -15.50 5.43
N GLY A 194 -16.10 -15.50 6.02
CA GLY A 194 -17.19 -16.40 5.68
C GLY A 194 -17.61 -16.30 4.22
N PHE A 195 -17.75 -15.09 3.66
CA PHE A 195 -18.06 -14.90 2.24
C PHE A 195 -17.03 -15.62 1.34
N PHE A 196 -15.73 -15.40 1.56
CA PHE A 196 -14.68 -16.08 0.78
C PHE A 196 -14.69 -17.60 0.98
N GLN A 197 -15.01 -18.06 2.20
CA GLN A 197 -15.10 -19.47 2.50
C GLN A 197 -16.21 -20.16 1.70
N HIS A 198 -17.42 -19.62 1.73
CA HIS A 198 -18.59 -20.21 1.09
C HIS A 198 -18.54 -20.06 -0.43
N ASN A 199 -18.21 -18.87 -0.95
CA ASN A 199 -18.25 -18.59 -2.38
C ASN A 199 -17.23 -19.42 -3.18
N PHE A 200 -16.08 -19.73 -2.59
CA PHE A 200 -15.03 -20.51 -3.24
C PHE A 200 -14.85 -21.93 -2.68
N GLY A 201 -15.70 -22.36 -1.74
CA GLY A 201 -15.60 -23.67 -1.08
C GLY A 201 -14.22 -23.89 -0.43
N LEU A 202 -13.70 -22.88 0.25
CA LEU A 202 -12.37 -22.93 0.87
C LEU A 202 -12.43 -23.66 2.22
N ARG A 203 -11.35 -24.37 2.54
CA ARG A 203 -11.10 -24.86 3.90
C ARG A 203 -10.55 -23.73 4.77
N GLY A 204 -10.68 -23.86 6.09
CA GLY A 204 -10.21 -22.83 7.02
C GLY A 204 -8.74 -22.43 6.85
N ASN A 205 -7.84 -23.39 6.56
CA ASN A 205 -6.44 -23.09 6.26
C ASN A 205 -6.26 -22.30 4.95
N GLN A 206 -7.09 -22.54 3.94
CA GLN A 206 -7.06 -21.80 2.68
C GLN A 206 -7.61 -20.38 2.84
N VAL A 207 -8.65 -20.19 3.65
CA VAL A 207 -9.15 -18.85 4.01
C VAL A 207 -8.07 -18.04 4.71
N ARG A 208 -7.36 -18.65 5.69
CA ARG A 208 -6.23 -18.00 6.35
C ARG A 208 -5.12 -17.65 5.37
N ALA A 209 -4.72 -18.59 4.51
CA ALA A 209 -3.71 -18.34 3.49
C ALA A 209 -4.10 -17.20 2.54
N LEU A 210 -5.37 -17.13 2.11
CA LEU A 210 -5.90 -16.06 1.28
C LEU A 210 -5.83 -14.70 2.00
N ALA A 211 -6.34 -14.63 3.23
CA ALA A 211 -6.35 -13.42 4.04
C ALA A 211 -4.92 -12.93 4.33
N THR A 212 -3.98 -13.83 4.63
CA THR A 212 -2.57 -13.47 4.85
C THR A 212 -1.86 -13.04 3.55
N LYS A 213 -2.18 -13.65 2.42
CA LYS A 213 -1.58 -13.33 1.11
C LYS A 213 -2.07 -11.99 0.55
N CYS A 214 -3.34 -11.66 0.77
CA CYS A 214 -3.92 -10.39 0.34
C CYS A 214 -4.92 -9.84 1.38
N PRO A 215 -4.44 -9.27 2.49
CA PRO A 215 -5.32 -8.82 3.57
C PRO A 215 -6.31 -7.73 3.14
N LYS A 216 -5.88 -6.85 2.23
CA LYS A 216 -6.73 -5.79 1.67
C LYS A 216 -7.92 -6.33 0.89
N LEU A 217 -7.85 -7.54 0.33
CA LEU A 217 -8.99 -8.17 -0.36
C LEU A 217 -10.15 -8.42 0.60
N ILE A 218 -9.85 -8.83 1.84
CA ILE A 218 -10.87 -9.13 2.84
C ILE A 218 -11.67 -7.88 3.17
N THR A 219 -10.99 -6.75 3.38
CA THR A 219 -11.60 -5.45 3.69
C THR A 219 -12.01 -4.66 2.42
N TYR A 220 -11.99 -5.27 1.25
CA TYR A 220 -12.36 -4.60 0.00
C TYR A 220 -13.87 -4.55 -0.21
N SER A 221 -14.35 -3.74 -1.15
CA SER A 221 -15.79 -3.74 -1.50
C SER A 221 -16.21 -5.11 -2.01
N LEU A 222 -17.15 -5.76 -1.31
CA LEU A 222 -17.65 -7.08 -1.71
C LEU A 222 -18.45 -7.02 -3.01
N ASP A 223 -19.06 -5.89 -3.33
CA ASP A 223 -19.81 -5.73 -4.58
C ASP A 223 -18.86 -5.78 -5.78
N VAL A 224 -17.73 -5.05 -5.70
CA VAL A 224 -16.66 -5.12 -6.71
C VAL A 224 -16.11 -6.55 -6.81
N VAL A 225 -15.91 -7.23 -5.68
CA VAL A 225 -15.43 -8.63 -5.68
C VAL A 225 -16.43 -9.56 -6.39
N LYS A 226 -17.73 -9.43 -6.12
CA LYS A 226 -18.78 -10.23 -6.78
C LYS A 226 -18.84 -9.99 -8.28
N GLU A 227 -18.72 -8.73 -8.72
CA GLU A 227 -18.63 -8.40 -10.15
C GLU A 227 -17.41 -9.07 -10.82
N HIS A 228 -16.27 -9.10 -10.14
CA HIS A 228 -15.08 -9.77 -10.67
C HIS A 228 -15.23 -11.28 -10.72
N ILE A 229 -15.90 -11.89 -9.73
CA ILE A 229 -16.23 -13.31 -9.76
C ILE A 229 -17.15 -13.62 -10.95
N PHE A 230 -18.16 -12.79 -11.19
CA PHE A 230 -19.05 -12.92 -12.34
C PHE A 230 -18.28 -12.82 -13.65
N MET A 231 -17.40 -11.83 -13.78
CA MET A 231 -16.54 -11.65 -14.97
C MET A 231 -15.65 -12.88 -15.23
N LEU A 232 -15.02 -13.44 -14.20
CA LEU A 232 -14.21 -14.67 -14.36
C LEU A 232 -15.08 -15.87 -14.81
N LYS A 233 -16.32 -15.96 -14.35
CA LYS A 233 -17.20 -17.09 -14.65
C LYS A 233 -17.85 -16.96 -16.03
N GLU A 234 -18.54 -15.85 -16.27
CA GLU A 234 -19.43 -15.70 -17.42
C GLU A 234 -18.70 -15.14 -18.65
N GLU A 235 -17.73 -14.25 -18.46
CA GLU A 235 -17.03 -13.60 -19.59
C GLU A 235 -15.74 -14.33 -19.97
N MET A 236 -15.02 -14.88 -18.98
CA MET A 236 -13.83 -15.70 -19.24
C MET A 236 -14.12 -17.20 -19.31
N GLY A 237 -15.32 -17.63 -18.90
CA GLY A 237 -15.74 -19.04 -18.98
C GLY A 237 -15.09 -19.97 -17.97
N LEU A 238 -14.54 -19.47 -16.84
CA LEU A 238 -13.90 -20.34 -15.86
C LEU A 238 -14.93 -21.11 -15.04
N THR A 239 -14.62 -22.39 -14.80
CA THR A 239 -15.37 -23.20 -13.84
C THR A 239 -15.13 -22.75 -12.40
N PRO A 240 -16.03 -23.06 -11.44
CA PRO A 240 -15.82 -22.72 -10.03
C PRO A 240 -14.50 -23.26 -9.45
N VAL A 241 -14.06 -24.44 -9.91
CA VAL A 241 -12.80 -25.06 -9.48
C VAL A 241 -11.60 -24.27 -9.97
N GLU A 242 -11.65 -23.79 -11.21
CA GLU A 242 -10.60 -22.96 -11.81
C GLU A 242 -10.56 -21.57 -11.18
N ILE A 243 -11.72 -20.94 -10.96
CA ILE A 243 -11.79 -19.66 -10.24
C ILE A 243 -11.13 -19.80 -8.87
N ARG A 244 -11.46 -20.84 -8.10
CA ARG A 244 -10.82 -21.11 -6.81
C ARG A 244 -9.30 -21.18 -6.93
N LYS A 245 -8.79 -21.88 -7.95
CA LYS A 245 -7.34 -21.98 -8.20
C LYS A 245 -6.72 -20.62 -8.52
N VAL A 246 -7.36 -19.84 -9.40
CA VAL A 246 -6.92 -18.50 -9.79
C VAL A 246 -6.89 -17.55 -8.59
N ILE A 247 -7.90 -17.57 -7.72
CA ILE A 247 -7.98 -16.68 -6.56
C ILE A 247 -6.96 -17.05 -5.48
N LEU A 248 -6.71 -18.34 -5.25
CA LEU A 248 -5.66 -18.77 -4.31
C LEU A 248 -4.25 -18.41 -4.82
N ASP A 249 -4.03 -18.42 -6.14
CA ASP A 249 -2.75 -18.04 -6.73
C ASP A 249 -2.57 -16.52 -6.85
N LYS A 250 -3.55 -15.81 -7.40
CA LYS A 250 -3.48 -14.35 -7.64
C LYS A 250 -4.76 -13.64 -7.14
N PRO A 251 -4.94 -13.50 -5.82
CA PRO A 251 -6.13 -12.90 -5.23
C PRO A 251 -6.36 -11.44 -5.64
N LYS A 252 -5.29 -10.70 -5.93
CA LYS A 252 -5.36 -9.29 -6.37
C LYS A 252 -6.18 -9.10 -7.65
N LEU A 253 -6.43 -10.14 -8.45
CA LEU A 253 -7.28 -10.06 -9.65
C LEU A 253 -8.69 -9.57 -9.33
N LEU A 254 -9.23 -9.88 -8.15
CA LEU A 254 -10.57 -9.43 -7.71
C LEU A 254 -10.63 -7.95 -7.32
N MET A 255 -9.51 -7.24 -7.36
CA MET A 255 -9.39 -5.83 -6.98
C MET A 255 -8.79 -4.98 -8.10
N CYS A 256 -8.39 -5.61 -9.20
CA CYS A 256 -7.82 -4.91 -10.35
C CYS A 256 -8.93 -4.18 -11.13
N ASN A 257 -8.54 -3.34 -12.08
CA ASN A 257 -9.53 -2.75 -12.98
C ASN A 257 -10.06 -3.83 -13.93
N ARG A 258 -11.36 -4.08 -13.88
CA ARG A 258 -12.07 -5.09 -14.67
C ARG A 258 -11.73 -5.02 -16.17
N ASP A 259 -11.85 -3.84 -16.79
CA ASP A 259 -11.65 -3.67 -18.23
C ASP A 259 -10.22 -4.00 -18.66
N LYS A 260 -9.23 -3.65 -17.82
CA LYS A 260 -7.83 -4.02 -18.08
C LYS A 260 -7.63 -5.53 -18.08
N ILE A 261 -8.24 -6.22 -17.13
CA ILE A 261 -8.14 -7.68 -17.01
C ILE A 261 -8.81 -8.36 -18.22
N LEU A 262 -10.02 -7.94 -18.58
CA LEU A 262 -10.76 -8.47 -19.72
C LEU A 262 -10.04 -8.25 -21.05
N LYS A 263 -9.62 -7.01 -21.35
CA LYS A 263 -8.87 -6.73 -22.58
C LYS A 263 -7.58 -7.53 -22.68
N THR A 264 -6.90 -7.77 -21.56
CA THR A 264 -5.69 -8.59 -21.52
C THR A 264 -6.02 -10.05 -21.78
N PHE A 265 -7.08 -10.57 -21.18
CA PHE A 265 -7.58 -11.92 -21.41
C PHE A 265 -8.00 -12.14 -22.86
N GLU A 266 -8.84 -11.26 -23.41
CA GLU A 266 -9.29 -11.30 -24.82
C GLU A 266 -8.09 -11.31 -25.77
N TYR A 267 -7.05 -10.52 -25.47
CA TYR A 267 -5.83 -10.53 -26.28
C TYR A 267 -5.12 -11.88 -26.24
N PHE A 268 -4.92 -12.46 -25.04
CA PHE A 268 -4.30 -13.78 -24.92
C PHE A 268 -5.14 -14.88 -25.59
N HIS A 269 -6.45 -14.91 -25.32
CA HIS A 269 -7.30 -16.01 -25.73
C HIS A 269 -7.78 -15.87 -27.18
N ASN A 270 -8.28 -14.71 -27.57
CA ASN A 270 -8.90 -14.52 -28.88
C ASN A 270 -7.89 -14.16 -29.97
N ILE A 271 -6.85 -13.37 -29.65
CA ILE A 271 -5.85 -12.94 -30.64
C ILE A 271 -4.67 -13.90 -30.67
N MET A 272 -4.00 -14.12 -29.53
CA MET A 272 -2.84 -15.02 -29.44
C MET A 272 -3.21 -16.52 -29.45
N LYS A 273 -4.51 -16.85 -29.43
CA LYS A 273 -5.04 -18.23 -29.44
C LYS A 273 -4.49 -19.11 -28.31
N ILE A 274 -4.20 -18.50 -27.15
CA ILE A 274 -3.72 -19.23 -25.98
C ILE A 274 -4.89 -19.99 -25.34
N PRO A 275 -4.76 -21.32 -25.12
CA PRO A 275 -5.79 -22.10 -24.43
C PRO A 275 -6.06 -21.58 -23.02
N LEU A 276 -7.32 -21.62 -22.58
CA LEU A 276 -7.73 -21.09 -21.28
C LEU A 276 -6.97 -21.78 -20.12
N GLU A 277 -6.72 -23.08 -20.24
CA GLU A 277 -6.01 -23.88 -19.23
C GLU A 277 -4.57 -23.40 -19.03
N ARG A 278 -3.96 -22.81 -20.08
CA ARG A 278 -2.62 -22.21 -20.01
C ARG A 278 -2.65 -20.88 -19.26
N ILE A 279 -3.66 -20.06 -19.48
CA ILE A 279 -3.85 -18.78 -18.79
C ILE A 279 -4.07 -19.04 -17.29
N ILE A 280 -4.91 -20.03 -16.94
CA ILE A 280 -5.22 -20.40 -15.55
C ILE A 280 -4.01 -20.94 -14.78
N LYS A 281 -3.02 -21.53 -15.48
CA LYS A 281 -1.77 -21.98 -14.85
C LYS A 281 -0.93 -20.81 -14.34
N GLU A 282 -1.05 -19.64 -14.95
CA GLU A 282 -0.24 -18.46 -14.65
C GLU A 282 -1.10 -17.19 -14.61
N PRO A 283 -2.07 -17.07 -13.68
CA PRO A 283 -3.08 -16.01 -13.73
C PRO A 283 -2.51 -14.60 -13.53
N TYR A 284 -1.27 -14.46 -13.04
CA TYR A 284 -0.62 -13.16 -12.92
C TYR A 284 -0.40 -12.46 -14.28
N ILE A 285 -0.33 -13.20 -15.40
CA ILE A 285 -0.17 -12.60 -16.73
C ILE A 285 -1.33 -11.66 -17.09
N LEU A 286 -2.53 -11.89 -16.53
CA LEU A 286 -3.70 -11.05 -16.74
C LEU A 286 -3.56 -9.66 -16.14
N THR A 287 -2.63 -9.48 -15.19
CA THR A 287 -2.33 -8.15 -14.60
C THR A 287 -1.30 -7.35 -15.38
N PHE A 288 -0.77 -7.89 -16.48
CA PHE A 288 0.22 -7.22 -17.30
C PHE A 288 -0.38 -6.08 -18.11
N ARG A 289 0.45 -5.10 -18.49
CA ARG A 289 0.00 -3.94 -19.27
C ARG A 289 -0.35 -4.38 -20.69
N GLN A 290 -1.63 -4.29 -21.05
CA GLN A 290 -2.14 -4.74 -22.34
C GLN A 290 -1.41 -4.12 -23.54
N SER A 291 -1.10 -2.81 -23.54
CA SER A 291 -0.38 -2.19 -24.67
C SER A 291 0.99 -2.84 -24.89
N ARG A 292 1.72 -3.09 -23.81
CA ARG A 292 3.04 -3.73 -23.84
C ARG A 292 2.96 -5.20 -24.26
N LEU A 293 1.89 -5.89 -23.87
CA LEU A 293 1.62 -7.26 -24.37
C LEU A 293 1.49 -7.25 -25.89
N MET A 294 0.66 -6.33 -26.40
CA MET A 294 0.38 -6.19 -27.81
C MET A 294 1.64 -5.85 -28.60
N GLU A 295 2.39 -4.84 -28.17
CA GLU A 295 3.67 -4.45 -28.76
C GLU A 295 4.64 -5.63 -28.88
N ARG A 296 4.83 -6.39 -27.80
CA ARG A 296 5.72 -7.56 -27.78
C ARG A 296 5.23 -8.69 -28.66
N HIS A 297 3.94 -9.01 -28.60
CA HIS A 297 3.36 -10.06 -29.42
C HIS A 297 3.49 -9.72 -30.91
N LEU A 298 3.09 -8.51 -31.32
CA LEU A 298 3.16 -8.08 -32.72
C LEU A 298 4.60 -8.05 -33.24
N PHE A 299 5.58 -7.68 -32.39
CA PHE A 299 6.98 -7.75 -32.77
C PHE A 299 7.44 -9.20 -33.03
N LEU A 300 7.07 -10.14 -32.16
CA LEU A 300 7.36 -11.56 -32.38
C LEU A 300 6.67 -12.11 -33.64
N VAL A 301 5.45 -11.67 -33.92
CA VAL A 301 4.75 -12.02 -35.17
C VAL A 301 5.52 -11.49 -36.37
N LYS A 302 6.02 -10.25 -36.32
CA LYS A 302 6.82 -9.65 -37.40
C LYS A 302 8.12 -10.40 -37.67
N LEU A 303 8.70 -11.02 -36.64
CA LEU A 303 9.92 -11.82 -36.72
C LEU A 303 9.66 -13.31 -37.00
N ASP A 304 8.39 -13.73 -37.18
CA ASP A 304 7.99 -15.14 -37.29
C ASP A 304 8.42 -16.01 -36.08
N MET A 305 8.47 -15.39 -34.90
CA MET A 305 8.90 -15.99 -33.62
C MET A 305 7.75 -16.13 -32.61
N ALA A 306 6.51 -15.85 -33.02
CA ALA A 306 5.33 -15.94 -32.16
C ALA A 306 4.85 -17.39 -31.98
N GLN A 307 5.65 -18.22 -31.29
CA GLN A 307 5.30 -19.60 -30.95
C GLN A 307 5.02 -19.74 -29.45
N TYR A 308 3.79 -20.08 -29.07
CA TYR A 308 3.38 -20.22 -27.67
C TYR A 308 2.99 -21.66 -27.28
N ASP A 309 3.12 -22.62 -28.21
CA ASP A 309 2.97 -24.04 -27.94
C ASP A 309 4.28 -24.63 -27.39
N PRO A 310 4.30 -25.17 -26.16
CA PRO A 310 5.50 -25.73 -25.54
C PRO A 310 6.02 -26.98 -26.26
N LYS A 311 5.20 -27.60 -27.14
CA LYS A 311 5.58 -28.79 -27.89
C LYS A 311 6.31 -28.46 -29.20
N LYS A 312 6.39 -27.18 -29.59
CA LYS A 312 6.98 -26.72 -30.85
C LYS A 312 8.34 -26.05 -30.63
N PRO A 313 9.26 -26.12 -31.61
CA PRO A 313 10.54 -25.40 -31.53
C PRO A 313 10.30 -23.89 -31.44
N ASN A 314 11.28 -23.17 -30.89
CA ASN A 314 11.23 -21.72 -30.65
C ASN A 314 10.07 -21.28 -29.73
N TYR A 315 9.63 -22.16 -28.83
CA TYR A 315 8.61 -21.84 -27.83
C TYR A 315 8.99 -20.65 -26.96
N VAL A 316 8.10 -19.67 -26.88
CA VAL A 316 8.16 -18.51 -26.01
C VAL A 316 7.16 -18.69 -24.87
N GLY A 317 7.67 -18.74 -23.64
CA GLY A 317 6.83 -18.79 -22.44
C GLY A 317 6.01 -17.52 -22.23
N LEU A 318 4.78 -17.65 -21.74
CA LEU A 318 3.93 -16.50 -21.41
C LEU A 318 4.56 -15.66 -20.29
N SER A 319 5.12 -16.31 -19.28
CA SER A 319 5.94 -15.69 -18.23
C SER A 319 7.07 -14.84 -18.79
N THR A 320 7.83 -15.40 -19.74
CA THR A 320 8.93 -14.74 -20.44
C THR A 320 8.43 -13.54 -21.24
N LEU A 321 7.30 -13.67 -21.92
CA LEU A 321 6.69 -12.58 -22.68
C LEU A 321 6.24 -11.41 -21.80
N VAL A 322 5.72 -11.67 -20.60
CA VAL A 322 5.20 -10.62 -19.70
C VAL A 322 6.17 -10.16 -18.60
N SER A 323 7.44 -10.54 -18.70
CA SER A 323 8.47 -10.21 -17.69
C SER A 323 9.61 -9.39 -18.26
N GLY A 324 10.45 -8.84 -17.38
CA GLY A 324 11.67 -8.13 -17.74
C GLY A 324 11.48 -6.77 -18.41
N THR A 325 12.60 -6.17 -18.80
CA THR A 325 12.66 -4.90 -19.54
C THR A 325 12.47 -5.14 -21.03
N ASP A 326 12.25 -4.06 -21.79
CA ASP A 326 12.17 -4.17 -23.25
C ASP A 326 13.53 -4.49 -23.88
N ALA A 327 14.61 -4.08 -23.23
CA ALA A 327 15.95 -4.50 -23.61
C ALA A 327 16.12 -6.02 -23.52
N TYR A 328 15.79 -6.61 -22.36
CA TYR A 328 15.83 -8.06 -22.15
C TYR A 328 14.91 -8.80 -23.13
N PHE A 329 13.68 -8.32 -23.31
CA PHE A 329 12.75 -8.92 -24.27
C PHE A 329 13.33 -8.91 -25.69
N SER A 330 13.88 -7.78 -26.14
CA SER A 330 14.40 -7.64 -27.50
C SER A 330 15.58 -8.58 -27.77
N THR A 331 16.54 -8.65 -26.83
CA THR A 331 17.77 -9.45 -27.03
C THR A 331 17.57 -10.92 -26.69
N GLU A 332 16.94 -11.23 -25.56
CA GLU A 332 16.89 -12.59 -25.04
C GLU A 332 15.70 -13.38 -25.55
N VAL A 333 14.57 -12.72 -25.82
CA VAL A 333 13.32 -13.38 -26.23
C VAL A 333 13.14 -13.29 -27.73
N ALA A 334 13.18 -12.07 -28.28
CA ALA A 334 13.01 -11.84 -29.70
C ALA A 334 14.29 -12.09 -30.53
N LYS A 335 15.44 -12.34 -29.87
CA LYS A 335 16.74 -12.55 -30.50
C LYS A 335 17.08 -11.47 -31.54
N SER A 336 16.72 -10.23 -31.20
CA SER A 336 16.83 -9.04 -32.04
C SER A 336 17.53 -7.90 -31.27
N SER A 337 17.67 -6.74 -31.89
CA SER A 337 18.25 -5.57 -31.23
C SER A 337 17.18 -4.67 -30.61
N VAL A 338 17.53 -4.03 -29.49
CA VAL A 338 16.67 -3.02 -28.84
C VAL A 338 16.33 -1.88 -29.80
N HIS A 339 17.27 -1.53 -30.69
CA HIS A 339 17.09 -0.49 -31.70
C HIS A 339 15.96 -0.85 -32.68
N LEU A 340 15.95 -2.08 -33.21
CA LEU A 340 14.89 -2.55 -34.12
C LEU A 340 13.53 -2.60 -33.42
N TYR A 341 13.49 -3.04 -32.17
CA TYR A 341 12.26 -3.02 -31.39
C TYR A 341 11.73 -1.58 -31.22
N ASN A 342 12.59 -0.63 -30.86
CA ASN A 342 12.19 0.77 -30.73
C ASN A 342 11.73 1.41 -32.05
N ILE A 343 12.33 1.04 -33.18
CA ILE A 343 11.85 1.47 -34.50
C ILE A 343 10.45 0.89 -34.75
N PHE A 344 10.26 -0.40 -34.46
CA PHE A 344 8.97 -1.06 -34.61
C PHE A 344 7.89 -0.40 -33.75
N LEU A 345 8.18 -0.05 -32.50
CA LEU A 345 7.23 0.65 -31.63
C LEU A 345 6.76 1.99 -32.19
N LYS A 346 7.60 2.70 -32.95
CA LYS A 346 7.23 3.95 -33.62
C LYS A 346 6.32 3.75 -34.84
N SER A 347 6.19 2.51 -35.31
CA SER A 347 5.36 2.16 -36.47
C SER A 347 3.97 1.63 -36.11
N LEU A 348 3.68 1.47 -34.81
CA LEU A 348 2.41 0.94 -34.29
C LEU A 348 1.32 2.00 -34.11
#